data_AF-A0A1C5BTC3-F1
#
_entry.id   AF-A0A1C5BTC3-F1
#
_cell.length_a   1.000
_cell.length_b   1.000
_cell.length_c   1.000
_cell.angle_alpha   90.00
_cell.angle_beta   90.00
_cell.angle_gamma   90.00
#
_symmetry.space_group_name_H-M   'P 1'
#
loop_
_entity.id
_entity.type
_entity.pdbx_description
1 polymer ?
#
loop_
_entity_poly.entity_id
_entity_poly.type
_entity_poly.pdbx_seq_one_letter_code
_entity_poly.pdbx_strand_id
1 'polypeptide(L)' 'DAGRIEVGALADLTTIALDSARTAGPPPRLGAETAVFAATSADVRHTVVGGRHVVRDGTHQLVPRVPQALAESIQALHGW' A
#
# COMPACT_ATOMS: atom_id res chain seq x y z
N ASP A 1 12.02 10.20 -11.38
CA ASP A 1 12.66 10.61 -10.12
C ASP A 1 11.94 10.11 -8.86
N ALA A 2 11.73 8.79 -8.73
CA ALA A 2 11.18 8.19 -7.53
C ALA A 2 12.04 6.97 -7.12
N GLY A 3 11.72 6.33 -6.00
CA GLY A 3 12.37 5.09 -5.55
C GLY A 3 13.56 5.27 -4.61
N ARG A 4 13.79 6.49 -4.09
CA ARG A 4 14.78 6.76 -3.03
C ARG A 4 14.12 7.51 -1.88
N ILE A 5 14.50 7.15 -0.65
CA ILE A 5 14.12 7.87 0.57
C ILE A 5 15.33 8.72 0.97
N GLU A 6 15.37 9.95 0.48
CA GLU A 6 16.45 10.91 0.71
C GLU A 6 15.92 12.35 0.64
N VAL A 7 16.64 13.29 1.25
CA VAL A 7 16.25 14.71 1.22
C VAL A 7 16.28 15.23 -0.21
N GLY A 8 15.21 15.91 -0.63
CA GLY A 8 15.07 16.47 -1.97
C GLY A 8 14.43 15.53 -2.99
N ALA A 9 14.28 14.23 -2.70
CA ALA A 9 13.53 13.31 -3.54
C ALA A 9 12.01 13.50 -3.37
N LEU A 10 11.22 12.95 -4.31
CA LEU A 10 9.76 12.89 -4.17
C LEU A 10 9.40 12.09 -2.92
N ALA A 11 8.44 12.62 -2.15
CA ALA A 11 7.88 11.95 -0.99
C ALA A 11 6.89 10.83 -1.43
N ASP A 12 7.45 9.83 -2.10
CA ASP A 12 6.78 8.62 -2.59
C ASP A 12 7.21 7.45 -1.71
N LEU A 13 6.33 6.99 -0.82
CA LEU A 13 6.63 5.90 0.09
C LEU A 13 5.39 5.11 0.49
N THR A 14 5.60 3.87 0.89
CA THR A 14 4.57 3.00 1.44
C THR A 14 5.06 2.44 2.77
N THR A 15 4.16 2.33 3.74
CA THR A 15 4.42 1.73 5.05
C THR A 15 3.73 0.38 5.16
N ILE A 16 4.46 -0.62 5.64
CA ILE A 16 3.97 -1.97 5.85
C ILE A 16 3.72 -2.21 7.34
N ALA A 17 2.58 -2.82 7.66
CA ALA A 17 2.26 -3.32 8.99
C ALA A 17 3.22 -4.46 9.35
N LEU A 18 3.77 -4.43 10.57
CA LEU A 18 4.67 -5.46 11.08
C LEU A 18 4.02 -6.29 12.20
N ASP A 19 2.70 -6.19 12.35
CA ASP A 19 1.90 -6.78 13.41
C ASP A 19 0.83 -7.77 12.89
N SER A 20 0.79 -8.03 11.58
CA SER A 20 -0.08 -9.06 11.03
C SER A 20 0.50 -10.46 11.25
N ALA A 21 -0.34 -11.49 11.11
CA ALA A 21 0.09 -12.89 11.23
C ALA A 21 1.23 -13.27 10.27
N ARG A 22 1.39 -12.56 9.15
CA ARG A 22 2.47 -12.81 8.16
C ARG A 22 3.77 -12.08 8.52
N THR A 23 3.65 -10.88 9.07
CA THR A 23 4.78 -9.95 9.22
C THR A 23 5.29 -9.83 10.64
N ALA A 24 4.56 -10.38 11.62
CA ALA A 24 4.96 -10.37 13.03
C ALA A 24 6.13 -11.33 13.30
N GLY A 25 7.12 -10.86 14.07
CA GLY A 25 8.22 -11.68 14.59
C GLY A 25 9.61 -11.37 14.04
N PRO A 26 9.82 -11.15 12.72
CA PRO A 26 11.13 -10.80 12.19
C PRO A 26 11.73 -9.56 12.89
N PRO A 27 13.04 -9.56 13.20
CA PRO A 27 13.69 -8.40 13.79
C PRO A 27 13.76 -7.23 12.79
N PRO A 28 13.86 -5.96 13.26
CA PRO A 28 13.84 -4.78 12.38
C PRO A 28 14.86 -4.80 11.23
N ARG A 29 16.03 -5.41 11.45
CA ARG A 29 17.07 -5.55 10.40
C ARG A 29 16.64 -6.39 9.19
N LEU A 30 15.58 -7.19 9.31
CA LEU A 30 14.98 -7.99 8.24
C LEU A 30 13.70 -7.35 7.69
N GLY A 31 13.48 -6.05 7.93
CA GLY A 31 12.26 -5.35 7.52
C GLY A 31 12.04 -5.35 6.01
N ALA A 32 13.12 -5.20 5.22
CA ALA A 32 13.04 -5.23 3.76
C ALA A 32 12.62 -6.62 3.25
N GLU A 33 13.23 -7.68 3.79
CA GLU A 33 12.90 -9.06 3.47
C GLU A 33 11.46 -9.39 3.90
N THR A 34 11.03 -8.92 5.07
CA THR A 34 9.65 -9.08 5.55
C THR A 34 8.66 -8.41 4.59
N ALA A 35 8.96 -7.19 4.16
CA ALA A 35 8.12 -6.45 3.22
C ALA A 35 8.04 -7.11 1.84
N VAL A 36 9.13 -7.69 1.33
CA VAL A 36 9.19 -8.27 -0.02
C VAL A 36 8.69 -9.73 -0.05
N PHE A 37 9.03 -10.53 0.95
CA PHE A 37 8.82 -11.98 0.92
C PHE A 37 7.65 -12.48 1.77
N ALA A 38 7.21 -11.72 2.78
CA ALA A 38 6.14 -12.14 3.68
C ALA A 38 4.87 -11.28 3.58
N ALA A 39 5.03 -9.96 3.44
CA ALA A 39 3.91 -9.04 3.35
C ALA A 39 3.09 -9.21 2.06
N THR A 40 1.85 -8.77 2.13
CA THR A 40 0.90 -8.71 1.02
C THR A 40 0.28 -7.31 0.94
N SER A 41 -0.56 -7.06 -0.05
CA SER A 41 -1.31 -5.80 -0.16
C SER A 41 -2.16 -5.50 1.09
N ALA A 42 -2.64 -6.52 1.81
CA ALA A 42 -3.41 -6.36 3.04
C ALA A 42 -2.58 -5.78 4.21
N ASP A 43 -1.25 -5.79 4.11
CA ASP A 43 -0.36 -5.26 5.14
C ASP A 43 0.00 -3.78 4.89
N VAL A 44 -0.43 -3.18 3.78
CA VAL A 44 -0.20 -1.75 3.50
C VAL A 44 -1.06 -0.88 4.42
N ARG A 45 -0.42 0.01 5.19
CA ARG A 45 -1.11 0.98 6.07
C ARG A 45 -1.22 2.36 5.46
N HIS A 46 -0.13 2.88 4.90
CA HIS A 46 -0.07 4.19 4.29
C HIS A 46 0.65 4.10 2.95
N THR A 47 0.16 4.85 1.98
CA THR A 47 0.84 5.11 0.72
C THR A 47 0.78 6.60 0.48
N VAL A 48 1.94 7.22 0.34
CA VAL A 48 2.14 8.64 0.08
C VAL A 48 2.69 8.77 -1.33
N VAL A 49 2.11 9.68 -2.13
CA VAL A 49 2.58 10.03 -3.47
C VAL A 49 2.71 11.55 -3.54
N GLY A 50 3.92 12.05 -3.81
CA GLY A 50 4.25 13.47 -3.85
C GLY A 50 3.94 14.19 -2.54
N GLY A 51 4.04 13.49 -1.40
CA GLY A 51 3.69 14.05 -0.08
C GLY A 51 2.20 13.99 0.27
N ARG A 52 1.33 13.44 -0.59
CA ARG A 52 -0.10 13.26 -0.32
C ARG A 52 -0.43 11.82 0.01
N HIS A 53 -1.15 11.58 1.11
CA HIS A 53 -1.72 10.27 1.41
C HIS A 53 -2.76 9.87 0.36
N VAL A 54 -2.47 8.80 -0.37
CA VAL A 54 -3.41 8.12 -1.28
C VAL A 54 -4.05 6.93 -0.56
N VAL A 55 -3.32 6.26 0.32
CA VAL A 55 -3.84 5.30 1.29
C VAL A 55 -3.51 5.79 2.69
N ARG A 56 -4.50 5.72 3.59
CA ARG A 56 -4.34 6.05 5.01
C ARG A 56 -5.06 5.01 5.85
N ASP A 57 -4.37 4.45 6.84
CA ASP A 57 -4.87 3.42 7.74
C ASP A 57 -5.50 2.22 6.98
N GLY A 58 -4.89 1.83 5.86
CA GLY A 58 -5.35 0.75 4.98
C GLY A 58 -6.53 1.11 4.06
N THR A 59 -7.03 2.36 4.11
CA THR A 59 -8.16 2.83 3.31
C THR A 59 -7.70 3.75 2.18
N HIS A 60 -8.12 3.46 0.95
CA HIS A 60 -7.86 4.33 -0.20
C HIS A 60 -8.66 5.64 -0.08
N GLN A 61 -8.00 6.78 -0.24
CA GLN A 61 -8.57 8.10 0.05
C GLN A 61 -9.31 8.71 -1.15
N LEU A 62 -8.96 8.30 -2.37
CA LEU A 62 -9.52 8.86 -3.61
C LEU A 62 -10.59 7.96 -4.27
N VAL A 63 -10.70 6.72 -3.80
CA VAL A 63 -11.61 5.72 -4.38
C VAL A 63 -12.37 5.10 -3.22
N PRO A 64 -13.61 5.58 -2.96
CA PRO A 64 -14.44 4.98 -1.93
C PRO A 64 -14.88 3.59 -2.39
N ARG A 65 -15.06 2.65 -1.45
CA ARG A 65 -15.63 1.32 -1.74
C ARG A 65 -14.91 0.61 -2.90
N VAL A 66 -13.58 0.51 -2.81
CA VAL A 66 -12.71 -0.01 -3.88
C VAL A 66 -13.22 -1.33 -4.50
N PRO A 67 -13.65 -2.35 -3.73
CA PRO A 67 -14.16 -3.58 -4.33
C PRO A 67 -15.37 -3.37 -5.23
N GLN A 68 -16.31 -2.52 -4.82
CA GLN A 68 -17.51 -2.18 -5.59
C GLN A 68 -17.15 -1.39 -6.84
N ALA A 69 -16.29 -0.38 -6.72
CA ALA A 69 -15.84 0.41 -7.87
C ALA A 69 -15.15 -0.46 -8.94
N LEU A 70 -14.36 -1.46 -8.52
CA LEU A 70 -13.75 -2.42 -9.43
C LEU A 70 -14.80 -3.31 -10.10
N ALA A 71 -15.75 -3.86 -9.33
CA ALA A 71 -16.82 -4.69 -9.87
C ALA A 71 -17.68 -3.93 -10.91
N GLU A 72 -18.10 -2.70 -10.58
CA GLU A 72 -18.86 -1.81 -11.46
C GLU A 72 -18.08 -1.52 -12.77
N SER A 73 -16.77 -1.28 -12.67
CA SER A 73 -15.92 -1.04 -13.84
C SER A 73 -15.81 -2.27 -14.75
N ILE A 74 -15.68 -3.46 -14.16
CA ILE A 74 -15.65 -4.73 -14.90
C ILE A 74 -17.02 -4.98 -15.58
N GLN A 75 -18.12 -4.79 -14.86
CA GLN A 75 -19.47 -4.97 -15.39
C GLN A 75 -19.75 -4.04 -16.57
N ALA A 76 -19.31 -2.78 -16.50
CA ALA A 76 -19.48 -1.81 -17.58
C ALA A 76 -18.84 -2.27 -18.91
N LEU A 77 -17.79 -3.11 -18.86
CA LEU A 77 -17.14 -3.68 -20.05
C LEU A 77 -17.77 -4.99 -20.52
N HIS A 78 -18.40 -5.75 -19.63
CA HIS A 78 -18.95 -7.09 -19.93
C HIS A 78 -20.48 -7.12 -20.13
N GLY A 79 -21.22 -6.08 -19.73
CA GLY A 79 -22.64 -5.91 -20.06
C GLY A 79 -23.62 -6.79 -19.27
N TRP A 80 -23.29 -7.13 -18.03
CA TRP A 80 -24.07 -7.96 -17.11
C TRP A 80 -24.34 -7.27 -15.76
#